data_AF-A0A952ENN1-F1
#
_entry.id   AF-A0A952ENN1-F1
#
_cell.length_a   1.000
_cell.length_b   1.000
_cell.length_c   1.000
_cell.angle_alpha   90.00
_cell.angle_beta   90.00
_cell.angle_gamma   90.00
#
_symmetry.space_group_name_H-M   'P 1'
#
loop_
_entity.id
_entity.type
_entity.pdbx_description
1 polymer ?
#
loop_
_entity_poly.entity_id
_entity_poly.type
_entity_poly.pdbx_seq_one_letter_code
_entity_poly.pdbx_strand_id
1 'polypeptide(L)'
;MQIHLGNFFNLYTLSRSFNLGHEPNNLQILCKSCHRAKTTHSDIQRIAKNKRLKARHLGARAPSSRPIPGSRHSPWKRKLDGSVVKR
;
A
#
# COMPACT_ATOMS: atom_id res chain seq x y z
N MET A 1 -27.83 -3.25 13.95
CA MET A 1 -28.55 -2.17 14.63
C MET A 1 -28.45 -0.94 13.74
N GLN A 2 -29.52 -0.64 12.99
CA GLN A 2 -29.52 0.37 11.93
C GLN A 2 -30.09 1.67 12.48
N ILE A 3 -29.22 2.65 12.73
CA ILE A 3 -29.64 4.00 13.13
C ILE A 3 -30.07 4.77 11.88
N HIS A 4 -31.37 4.91 11.71
CA HIS A 4 -31.97 5.82 10.74
C HIS A 4 -31.81 7.26 11.23
N LEU A 5 -30.82 7.97 10.67
CA LEU A 5 -30.79 9.44 10.70
C LEU A 5 -31.06 9.94 9.28
N GLY A 6 -32.03 10.84 9.18
CA GLY A 6 -32.54 11.41 7.95
C GLY A 6 -31.43 11.90 7.01
N ASN A 7 -31.70 11.70 5.72
CA ASN A 7 -30.94 12.15 4.56
C ASN A 7 -30.13 13.44 4.83
N PHE A 8 -28.81 13.34 4.97
CA PHE A 8 -27.80 14.34 4.53
C PHE A 8 -26.36 13.89 4.85
N PHE A 9 -26.16 12.96 5.78
CA PHE A 9 -24.83 12.50 6.16
C PHE A 9 -24.67 11.02 5.80
N ASN A 10 -23.98 10.76 4.69
CA ASN A 10 -23.42 9.43 4.43
C ASN A 10 -22.36 9.14 5.51
N LEU A 11 -22.79 8.52 6.61
CA LEU A 11 -21.94 8.14 7.73
C LEU A 11 -21.11 6.92 7.29
N TYR A 12 -19.90 7.14 6.83
CA TYR A 12 -18.97 6.05 6.50
C TYR A 12 -18.18 5.66 7.75
N THR A 13 -18.24 4.39 8.14
CA THR A 13 -17.44 3.84 9.23
C THR A 13 -16.02 3.59 8.74
N LEU A 14 -15.04 4.28 9.31
CA LEU A 14 -13.62 4.00 9.05
C LEU A 14 -12.95 3.43 10.29
N SER A 15 -12.14 2.39 10.08
CA SER A 15 -11.14 1.95 11.04
C SER A 15 -10.13 3.07 11.28
N ARG A 16 -9.99 3.51 12.54
CA ARG A 16 -9.04 4.51 13.01
C ARG A 16 -7.60 4.03 12.82
N SER A 17 -7.38 2.72 12.95
CA SER A 17 -6.09 2.07 12.75
C SER A 17 -6.17 0.95 11.72
N PHE A 18 -5.19 0.92 10.81
CA PHE A 18 -5.08 0.00 9.66
C PHE A 18 -5.06 -1.51 10.02
N ASN A 19 -4.82 -1.88 11.28
CA ASN A 19 -4.66 -3.28 11.73
C ASN A 19 -5.63 -3.71 12.83
N LEU A 20 -6.61 -2.89 13.20
CA LEU A 20 -7.63 -3.27 14.19
C LEU A 20 -8.92 -3.63 13.46
N GLY A 21 -9.57 -4.72 13.88
CA GLY A 21 -10.81 -5.23 13.29
C GLY A 21 -11.99 -4.27 13.43
N HIS A 22 -13.19 -4.78 13.14
CA HIS A 22 -14.45 -4.04 13.20
C HIS A 22 -14.97 -3.85 14.63
N GLU A 23 -14.06 -3.60 15.58
CA GLU A 23 -14.41 -3.29 16.95
C GLU A 23 -14.98 -1.86 17.03
N PRO A 24 -16.07 -1.64 17.79
CA PRO A 24 -16.75 -0.34 17.85
C PRO A 24 -15.82 0.81 18.30
N ASN A 25 -14.83 0.54 19.15
CA ASN A 25 -13.83 1.53 19.59
C ASN A 25 -12.87 1.99 18.47
N ASN A 26 -12.76 1.21 17.39
CA ASN A 26 -11.91 1.54 16.25
C ASN A 26 -12.69 2.26 15.13
N LEU A 27 -14.01 2.42 15.24
CA LEU A 27 -14.84 3.01 14.19
C LEU A 27 -15.08 4.49 14.49
N GLN A 28 -14.81 5.35 13.51
CA GLN A 28 -15.14 6.76 13.59
C GLN A 28 -16.10 7.14 12.47
N ILE A 29 -17.09 7.97 12.82
CA ILE A 29 -17.99 8.61 11.89
C ILE A 29 -17.28 9.81 11.25
N LEU A 30 -17.25 9.85 9.92
CA LEU A 30 -16.66 10.94 9.16
C LEU A 30 -17.62 11.43 8.07
N CYS A 31 -17.54 12.73 7.79
CA CYS A 31 -18.21 13.33 6.63
C CYS A 31 -17.62 12.77 5.32
N LYS A 32 -18.36 12.78 4.20
CA LYS A 32 -17.90 12.19 2.93
C LYS A 32 -16.59 12.80 2.40
N SER A 33 -16.44 14.13 2.48
CA SER A 33 -15.21 14.82 2.07
C SER A 33 -14.04 14.47 3.00
N CYS A 34 -14.28 14.47 4.31
CA CYS A 34 -13.33 14.06 5.34
C CYS A 34 -12.83 12.62 5.12
N HIS A 35 -13.76 11.69 4.87
CA HIS A 35 -13.48 10.30 4.55
C HIS A 35 -12.64 10.18 3.28
N ARG A 36 -13.02 10.89 2.21
CA ARG A 36 -12.28 10.88 0.94
C ARG A 36 -10.86 11.41 1.12
N ALA A 37 -10.69 12.49 1.88
CA ALA A 37 -9.38 13.07 2.16
C ALA A 37 -8.48 12.06 2.90
N LYS A 38 -8.96 11.45 3.99
CA LYS A 38 -8.21 10.42 4.73
C LYS A 38 -7.83 9.23 3.85
N THR A 39 -8.80 8.73 3.08
CA THR A 39 -8.61 7.56 2.21
C THR A 39 -7.55 7.85 1.15
N THR A 40 -7.69 8.98 0.45
CA THR A 40 -6.84 9.36 -0.69
C THR A 40 -5.42 9.70 -0.24
N HIS A 41 -5.28 10.51 0.81
CA HIS A 41 -3.97 11.04 1.21
C HIS A 41 -3.18 10.11 2.13
N SER A 42 -3.85 9.22 2.88
CA SER A 42 -3.21 8.49 3.98
C SER A 42 -3.38 6.98 3.85
N ASP A 43 -4.62 6.50 3.79
CA ASP A 43 -4.88 5.07 3.95
C ASP A 43 -4.40 4.27 2.74
N ILE A 44 -4.67 4.73 1.51
CA ILE A 44 -4.23 4.04 0.28
C ILE A 44 -2.70 3.87 0.25
N GLN A 45 -1.96 4.91 0.64
CA GLN A 45 -0.50 4.88 0.65
C GLN A 45 0.03 3.85 1.67
N ARG A 46 -0.54 3.82 2.88
CA ARG A 46 -0.20 2.85 3.92
C ARG A 46 -0.58 1.42 3.53
N ILE A 47 -1.77 1.21 2.97
CA ILE A 47 -2.24 -0.08 2.43
C ILE A 47 -1.25 -0.59 1.38
N ALA A 48 -0.88 0.25 0.41
CA ALA A 48 0.05 -0.11 -0.65
C ALA A 48 1.43 -0.48 -0.12
N LYS A 49 1.95 0.26 0.86
CA LYS A 49 3.22 -0.08 1.54
C LYS A 49 3.11 -1.45 2.20
N ASN A 50 2.07 -1.69 2.99
CA ASN A 50 1.92 -2.96 3.72
C ASN A 50 1.72 -4.16 2.79
N LYS A 51 1.00 -3.98 1.67
CA LYS A 51 0.92 -5.01 0.62
C LYS A 51 2.30 -5.35 0.04
N ARG A 52 3.14 -4.34 -0.25
CA ARG A 52 4.51 -4.56 -0.72
C ARG A 52 5.39 -5.24 0.33
N LEU A 53 5.28 -4.83 1.60
CA LEU A 53 6.00 -5.46 2.70
C LEU A 53 5.61 -6.94 2.83
N LYS A 54 4.30 -7.23 2.88
CA LYS A 54 3.76 -8.58 2.93
C LYS A 54 4.24 -9.43 1.76
N ALA A 55 4.22 -8.89 0.53
CA ALA A 55 4.73 -9.59 -0.64
C ALA A 55 6.23 -9.93 -0.56
N ARG A 56 7.06 -9.07 0.06
CA ARG A 56 8.48 -9.38 0.32
C ARG A 56 8.64 -10.50 1.34
N HIS A 57 7.89 -10.46 2.44
CA HIS A 57 7.97 -11.49 3.49
C HIS A 57 7.50 -12.87 2.99
N LEU A 58 6.48 -12.90 2.13
CA LEU A 58 5.96 -14.12 1.53
C LEU A 58 6.80 -14.60 0.32
N GLY A 59 7.84 -13.88 -0.09
CA GLY A 59 8.62 -14.21 -1.29
C GLY A 59 7.88 -14.00 -2.62
N ALA A 60 6.61 -13.59 -2.61
CA ALA A 60 5.79 -13.33 -3.79
C ALA A 60 6.13 -12.02 -4.54
N ARG A 61 7.32 -11.46 -4.31
CA ARG A 61 7.77 -10.26 -5.02
C ARG A 61 8.24 -10.66 -6.42
N ALA A 62 7.52 -10.19 -7.43
CA ALA A 62 7.93 -10.36 -8.82
C ALA A 62 9.37 -9.83 -9.03
N PRO A 63 10.23 -10.59 -9.73
CA PRO A 63 11.56 -10.11 -10.09
C PRO A 63 11.47 -8.86 -10.96
N SER A 64 12.46 -7.98 -10.88
CA SER A 64 12.52 -6.79 -11.73
C SER A 64 12.64 -7.22 -13.19
N SER A 65 11.75 -6.73 -14.07
CA SER A 65 11.83 -6.99 -15.51
C SER A 65 13.05 -6.32 -16.17
N ARG A 66 13.61 -5.27 -15.54
CA ARG A 66 14.81 -4.56 -16.01
C ARG A 66 15.82 -4.47 -14.86
N PRO A 67 16.59 -5.54 -14.59
CA PRO A 67 17.60 -5.53 -13.53
C PRO A 67 18.77 -4.62 -13.91
N ILE A 68 19.25 -3.82 -12.95
CA ILE A 68 20.38 -2.90 -13.14
C ILE A 68 21.61 -3.68 -13.62
N PRO A 69 22.35 -3.23 -14.65
CA PRO A 69 23.57 -3.89 -15.10
C PRO A 69 24.59 -4.05 -13.96
N GLY A 70 25.08 -5.27 -13.75
CA GLY A 70 25.98 -5.62 -12.65
C GLY A 70 25.27 -6.03 -11.34
N SER A 71 23.94 -5.96 -11.25
CA SER A 71 23.21 -6.51 -10.10
C SER A 71 23.14 -8.05 -10.14
N ARG A 72 22.95 -8.71 -8.99
CA ARG A 72 22.93 -10.18 -8.85
C ARG A 72 22.01 -10.91 -9.84
N HIS A 73 20.89 -10.29 -10.23
CA HIS A 73 19.90 -10.89 -11.13
C HIS A 73 20.03 -10.41 -12.58
N SER A 74 21.00 -9.55 -12.88
CA SER A 74 21.24 -9.06 -14.23
C SER A 74 22.14 -10.02 -15.02
N PRO A 75 21.86 -10.29 -16.30
CA PRO A 75 22.76 -11.04 -17.17
C PRO A 75 23.99 -10.22 -17.59
N TRP A 76 24.08 -8.95 -17.19
CA TRP A 76 25.13 -8.03 -17.58
C TRP A 76 26.13 -7.85 -16.44
N LYS A 77 27.44 -7.94 -16.71
CA LYS A 77 28.50 -7.54 -15.80
C LYS A 77 29.08 -6.18 -16.20
N ARG A 78 29.38 -5.35 -15.22
CA ARG A 78 30.16 -4.11 -15.40
C ARG A 78 31.63 -4.44 -15.12
N LYS A 79 32.50 -4.20 -16.09
CA LYS A 79 33.95 -4.31 -15.94
C LYS A 79 34.48 -3.06 -15.22
N LEU A 80 35.74 -3.13 -14.76
CA LEU A 80 36.42 -2.01 -14.10
C LEU A 80 36.65 -0.82 -15.03
N ASP A 81 36.75 -1.07 -16.34
CA ASP A 81 36.82 -0.06 -17.40
C ASP A 81 35.47 0.66 -17.65
N GLY A 82 34.41 0.30 -16.92
CA GLY A 82 33.06 0.86 -17.07
C GLY A 82 32.21 0.19 -18.15
N SER A 83 32.77 -0.70 -18.97
CA SER A 83 32.03 -1.39 -20.03
C SER A 83 31.03 -2.41 -19.47
N VAL A 84 29.86 -2.51 -20.12
CA VAL A 84 28.82 -3.49 -19.78
C VAL A 84 28.86 -4.61 -20.81
N VAL A 85 29.13 -5.83 -20.37
CA VAL A 85 29.14 -7.02 -21.23
C VAL A 85 28.22 -8.09 -20.68
N LYS A 86 27.71 -8.97 -21.55
CA LYS A 86 26.96 -10.15 -21.11
C LYS A 86 27.90 -11.03 -20.27
N ARG A 87 27.39 -11.51 -19.14
CA ARG A 87 28.17 -12.23 -18.14
C ARG A 87 28.56 -13.62 -18.61
#